data_AF-A0A2M9Q6V1-F1
#
_entry.id   AF-A0A2M9Q6V1-F1
#
_cell.length_a   1.000
_cell.length_b   1.000
_cell.length_c   1.000
_cell.angle_alpha   90.00
_cell.angle_beta   90.00
_cell.angle_gamma   90.00
#
_symmetry.space_group_name_H-M   'P 1'
#
loop_
_entity.id
_entity.type
_entity.pdbx_description
1 polymer ?
#
loop_
_entity_poly.entity_id
_entity_poly.type
_entity_poly.pdbx_seq_one_letter_code
_entity_poly.pdbx_strand_id
1 'polypeptide(L)' 'MRKIHIKLADILKERGMTQAQIANIADIRPNAISNLCRGYVDRLSIEHLEKLCEALQLASINDLIELEPNKKDA' A
#
# COMPACT_ATOMS: atom_id res chain seq x y z
N MET A 1 18.18 -11.45 -2.31
CA MET A 1 17.62 -10.24 -2.95
C MET A 1 16.71 -9.57 -1.94
N ARG A 2 16.69 -8.23 -1.88
CA ARG A 2 15.74 -7.51 -1.03
C ARG A 2 14.33 -7.62 -1.64
N LYS A 3 13.31 -7.64 -0.79
CA LYS A 3 11.91 -7.65 -1.22
C LYS A 3 11.29 -6.28 -1.00
N ILE A 4 10.26 -5.97 -1.78
CA ILE A 4 9.46 -4.76 -1.60
C ILE A 4 8.26 -5.13 -0.72
N HIS A 5 8.01 -4.33 0.32
CA HIS A 5 6.82 -4.40 1.16
C HIS A 5 5.90 -3.22 0.83
N ILE A 6 4.59 -3.49 0.73
CA ILE A 6 3.56 -2.48 0.54
C ILE A 6 2.81 -2.33 1.87
N LYS A 7 2.96 -1.18 2.51
CA LYS A 7 2.45 -0.89 3.86
C LYS A 7 0.95 -0.57 3.91
N LEU A 8 0.22 -0.80 2.83
CA LEU A 8 -1.20 -0.41 2.76
C LEU A 8 -2.03 -1.03 3.89
N ALA A 9 -1.84 -2.33 4.19
CA ALA A 9 -2.58 -2.99 5.26
C ALA A 9 -2.28 -2.38 6.65
N ASP A 10 -1.02 -2.02 6.88
CA ASP A 10 -0.55 -1.44 8.14
C ASP A 10 -1.15 -0.03 8.33
N ILE A 11 -1.08 0.81 7.29
CA ILE A 11 -1.67 2.16 7.29
C ILE A 11 -3.17 2.12 7.57
N LEU A 12 -3.90 1.21 6.92
CA LEU A 12 -5.35 1.09 7.13
C LEU A 12 -5.67 0.68 8.57
N LYS A 13 -4.90 -0.24 9.15
CA LYS A 13 -5.06 -0.67 10.54
C LYS A 13 -4.78 0.46 11.51
N GLU A 14 -3.69 1.19 11.32
CA GLU A 14 -3.31 2.35 12.17
C GLU A 14 -4.36 3.46 12.14
N ARG A 15 -5.01 3.66 10.98
CA ARG A 15 -6.05 4.69 10.79
C ARG A 15 -7.46 4.20 11.08
N GLY A 16 -7.66 2.94 11.48
CA GLY A 16 -8.98 2.34 11.70
C GLY A 16 -9.85 2.31 10.44
N MET A 17 -9.24 2.23 9.26
CA MET A 17 -9.91 2.23 7.96
C MET A 17 -10.10 0.80 7.43
N THR A 18 -11.21 0.57 6.74
CA THR A 18 -11.49 -0.68 6.03
C THR A 18 -10.97 -0.63 4.59
N GLN A 19 -10.71 -1.80 4.00
CA GLN A 19 -10.35 -1.91 2.57
C GLN A 19 -11.45 -1.34 1.66
N ALA A 20 -12.73 -1.49 2.03
CA ALA A 20 -13.85 -0.96 1.27
C ALA A 20 -13.89 0.58 1.27
N GLN A 21 -13.60 1.20 2.42
CA GLN A 21 -13.51 2.66 2.52
C GLN A 21 -12.40 3.21 1.61
N ILE A 22 -11.19 2.64 1.68
CA ILE A 22 -10.09 3.17 0.85
C ILE A 22 -10.30 2.87 -0.64
N ALA A 23 -10.92 1.74 -0.99
CA ALA A 23 -11.29 1.44 -2.37
C ALA A 23 -12.20 2.52 -2.97
N ASN A 24 -13.19 2.98 -2.18
CA ASN A 24 -14.09 4.04 -2.59
C ASN A 24 -13.40 5.41 -2.65
N ILE A 25 -12.60 5.77 -1.63
CA ILE A 25 -11.92 7.08 -1.56
C ILE A 25 -10.88 7.21 -2.68
N ALA A 26 -10.08 6.17 -2.91
CA ALA A 26 -9.02 6.18 -3.92
C ALA A 26 -9.54 5.91 -5.35
N ASP A 27 -10.83 5.59 -5.51
CA ASP A 27 -11.39 5.14 -6.80
C ASP A 27 -10.57 3.99 -7.41
N ILE A 28 -10.33 2.95 -6.60
CA ILE A 28 -9.64 1.72 -6.98
C ILE A 28 -10.54 0.53 -6.67
N ARG A 29 -10.60 -0.42 -7.61
CA ARG A 29 -11.42 -1.62 -7.45
C ARG A 29 -11.09 -2.36 -6.14
N PRO A 30 -12.09 -2.81 -5.36
CA PRO A 30 -11.86 -3.51 -4.09
C PRO A 30 -10.90 -4.70 -4.20
N ASN A 31 -10.97 -5.47 -5.29
CA ASN A 31 -10.05 -6.59 -5.53
C ASN A 31 -8.58 -6.15 -5.65
N ALA A 32 -8.32 -5.00 -6.27
CA ALA A 32 -6.96 -4.47 -6.39
C ALA A 32 -6.44 -4.01 -5.02
N ILE A 33 -7.24 -3.27 -4.23
CA ILE A 33 -6.91 -2.93 -2.83
C ILE A 33 -6.62 -4.19 -2.01
N SER A 34 -7.45 -5.22 -2.16
CA SER A 34 -7.30 -6.47 -1.44
C SER A 34 -6.00 -7.20 -1.80
N ASN A 35 -5.63 -7.21 -3.09
CA ASN A 35 -4.35 -7.77 -3.54
C ASN A 35 -3.16 -6.97 -3.02
N LEU A 36 -3.24 -5.63 -3.05
CA LEU A 36 -2.20 -4.74 -2.51
C LEU A 36 -1.99 -4.98 -1.01
N CYS A 37 -3.07 -5.10 -0.23
CA CYS A 37 -2.99 -5.37 1.22
C CYS A 37 -2.38 -6.74 1.54
N ARG A 38 -2.52 -7.73 0.65
CA ARG A 38 -1.94 -9.06 0.81
C ARG A 38 -0.52 -9.18 0.25
N GLY A 39 -0.02 -8.15 -0.43
CA GLY A 39 1.22 -8.24 -1.21
C GLY A 39 1.13 -9.20 -2.40
N TYR A 40 -0.08 -9.55 -2.86
CA TYR A 40 -0.32 -10.45 -3.99
C TYR A 40 -0.39 -9.66 -5.31
N VAL A 41 0.67 -8.92 -5.61
CA VAL A 41 0.77 -8.10 -6.83
C VAL A 41 2.14 -8.30 -7.49
N ASP A 42 2.12 -8.63 -8.79
CA ASP A 42 3.34 -8.75 -9.60
C ASP A 42 3.75 -7.41 -10.24
N ARG A 43 2.80 -6.47 -10.32
CA ARG A 43 2.96 -5.16 -10.94
C ARG A 43 2.24 -4.09 -10.13
N LEU A 44 2.89 -2.94 -9.98
CA LEU A 44 2.28 -1.72 -9.46
C LEU A 44 2.05 -0.73 -10.61
N SER A 45 0.87 -0.14 -10.64
CA SER A 45 0.56 0.97 -11.54
C SER A 45 0.88 2.29 -10.86
N ILE A 46 1.52 3.22 -11.56
CA ILE A 46 1.77 4.59 -11.07
C ILE A 46 0.45 5.26 -10.69
N GLU A 47 -0.60 5.11 -11.49
CA GLU A 47 -1.93 5.66 -11.21
C GLU A 47 -2.49 5.17 -9.86
N HIS A 48 -2.30 3.89 -9.53
CA HIS A 48 -2.74 3.37 -8.23
C HIS A 48 -1.92 3.95 -7.07
N LEU A 49 -0.62 4.17 -7.28
CA LEU A 49 0.24 4.77 -6.27
C LEU A 49 -0.16 6.22 -6.01
N GLU A 50 -0.39 7.00 -7.07
CA GLU A 50 -0.86 8.39 -6.98
C GLU A 50 -2.20 8.46 -6.25
N LYS A 51 -3.20 7.69 -6.71
CA LYS A 51 -4.53 7.62 -6.08
C LYS A 51 -4.47 7.23 -4.61
N LEU A 52 -3.63 6.27 -4.25
CA LEU A 52 -3.45 5.86 -2.84
C LEU A 52 -2.77 6.94 -2.02
N CYS A 53 -1.72 7.57 -2.55
CA CYS A 53 -1.02 8.65 -1.85
C CYS A 53 -1.96 9.84 -1.60
N GLU A 54 -2.79 10.22 -2.58
CA GLU A 54 -3.80 11.28 -2.42
C GLU A 54 -4.88 10.87 -1.41
N ALA A 55 -5.47 9.68 -1.56
CA ALA A 55 -6.54 9.19 -0.68
C ALA A 55 -6.08 9.02 0.78
N LEU A 56 -4.82 8.65 0.98
CA LEU A 56 -4.21 8.50 2.29
C LEU A 56 -3.47 9.76 2.75
N GLN A 57 -3.49 10.86 1.98
CA GLN A 57 -2.79 12.10 2.30
C GLN A 57 -1.32 11.86 2.69
N LEU A 58 -0.61 11.02 1.94
CA LEU A 58 0.79 10.69 2.18
C LEU A 58 1.68 11.78 1.59
N ALA A 59 2.71 12.17 2.34
CA ALA A 59 3.69 13.16 1.89
C ALA A 59 4.84 12.51 1.09
N SER A 60 5.06 11.21 1.26
CA SER A 60 6.10 10.46 0.56
C SER A 60 5.64 9.07 0.13
N ILE A 61 6.11 8.61 -1.03
CA ILE A 61 5.90 7.22 -1.46
C ILE A 61 6.52 6.21 -0.49
N ASN A 62 7.54 6.62 0.27
CA ASN A 62 8.18 5.79 1.28
C ASN A 62 7.24 5.47 2.45
N ASP A 63 6.16 6.24 2.62
CA ASP A 63 5.12 5.95 3.61
C ASP A 63 4.27 4.75 3.17
N LEU A 64 4.19 4.47 1.86
CA LEU A 64 3.43 3.38 1.26
C LEU A 64 4.29 2.16 0.90
N ILE A 65 5.54 2.38 0.48
CA ILE A 65 6.42 1.33 -0.06
C ILE A 65 7.76 1.36 0.66
N GLU A 66 8.28 0.18 1.02
CA GLU A 66 9.63 0.05 1.57
C GLU A 66 10.34 -1.22 1.12
N LEU A 67 11.65 -1.28 1.37
CA LEU A 67 12.42 -2.51 1.22
C LEU A 67 12.40 -3.28 2.53
N GLU A 68 12.11 -4.57 2.47
CA GLU A 68 12.20 -5.45 3.65
C GLU A 68 13.62 -5.40 4.25
N PRO A 69 13.72 -5.29 5.60
CA PRO A 69 15.01 -5.27 6.28
C PRO A 69 15.78 -6.58 6.03
N ASN A 70 17.08 -6.46 5.83
CA ASN A 70 17.93 -7.63 5.62
C ASN A 70 18.20 -8.30 6.97
N LYS A 71 18.03 -9.63 7.08
CA LYS A 71 18.30 -10.38 8.32
C LYS A 71 19.74 -10.27 8.84
N LYS A 72 20.67 -9.67 8.07
CA LYS A 72 22.07 -9.44 8.43
C LYS A 72 22.36 -8.05 9.02
N ASP A 73 21.37 -7.17 9.03
CA ASP A 73 21.50 -5.80 9.52
C ASP A 73 20.90 -5.63 10.95
N ALA A 74 20.63 -6.76 11.63
CA ALA A 74 20.11 -6.85 12.99
C ALA A 74 21.08 -7.62 13.91
#